data_AF-A0A258BUP4-F1
#
_entry.id   AF-A0A258BUP4-F1
#
_cell.length_a   1.000
_cell.length_b   1.000
_cell.length_c   1.000
_cell.angle_alpha   90.00
_cell.angle_beta   90.00
_cell.angle_gamma   90.00
#
_symmetry.space_group_name_H-M   'P 1'
#
loop_
_entity.id
_entity.type
_entity.pdbx_description
1 polymer ?
#
loop_
_entity_poly.entity_id
_entity_poly.type
_entity_poly.pdbx_seq_one_letter_code
_entity_poly.pdbx_strand_id
1 'polypeptide(L)'
;MQTEDVLMKTFTLAPSTALARYDYLSRLSMDRWAWEYLRRNPRYRRDYALCAELSPSESIAPCAPIRMLKSRAEQRLAGRWGLVFMPDPALGGFEADAVWSDAAFPGQVEIHCSPRGPGETCDLWDRTLPIAKITHISDYLGREYLLVRGKGCVVQVKCTGLPLIGLEPC
;
A
#
# COMPACT_ATOMS: atom_id res chain seq x y z
N MET A 1 46.53 -24.42 -20.80
CA MET A 1 45.48 -24.10 -19.81
C MET A 1 45.88 -22.79 -19.16
N GLN A 2 45.43 -21.65 -19.72
CA GLN A 2 45.75 -20.31 -19.22
C GLN A 2 44.56 -19.82 -18.40
N THR A 3 44.82 -19.48 -17.14
CA THR A 3 43.86 -18.91 -16.22
C THR A 3 43.75 -17.42 -16.52
N GLU A 4 42.63 -16.97 -17.07
CA GLU A 4 42.32 -15.54 -17.21
C GLU A 4 42.03 -14.96 -15.82
N ASP A 5 42.89 -14.05 -15.40
CA ASP A 5 42.70 -13.22 -14.22
C ASP A 5 41.59 -12.20 -14.53
N VAL A 6 40.37 -12.49 -14.07
CA VAL A 6 39.22 -11.59 -14.25
C VAL A 6 39.45 -10.36 -13.39
N LEU A 7 39.91 -9.28 -14.02
CA LEU A 7 40.09 -7.97 -13.40
C LEU A 7 38.74 -7.48 -12.82
N MET A 8 38.51 -7.69 -11.53
CA MET A 8 37.41 -7.06 -10.81
C MET A 8 37.64 -5.55 -10.82
N LYS A 9 36.87 -4.84 -11.64
CA LYS A 9 36.84 -3.38 -11.62
C LYS A 9 36.07 -2.93 -10.39
N THR A 10 36.81 -2.54 -9.35
CA THR A 10 36.25 -1.90 -8.16
C THR A 10 35.89 -0.46 -8.50
N PHE A 11 34.60 -0.16 -8.57
CA PHE A 11 34.12 1.21 -8.72
C PHE A 11 33.81 1.80 -7.34
N THR A 12 34.59 2.79 -6.91
CA THR A 12 34.30 3.54 -5.70
C THR A 12 33.10 4.45 -5.97
N LEU A 13 31.92 4.07 -5.46
CA LEU A 13 30.76 4.94 -5.44
C LEU A 13 31.03 6.07 -4.44
N ALA A 14 31.47 7.24 -4.93
CA ALA A 14 31.40 8.44 -4.12
C ALA A 14 29.93 8.68 -3.76
N PRO A 15 29.56 8.84 -2.47
CA PRO A 15 28.18 9.08 -2.09
C PRO A 15 27.78 10.46 -2.60
N SER A 16 27.26 10.50 -3.82
CA SER A 16 26.62 11.72 -4.30
C SER A 16 25.42 11.98 -3.40
N THR A 17 25.24 13.22 -2.97
CA THR A 17 24.06 13.67 -2.22
C THR A 17 22.74 13.29 -2.92
N ALA A 18 22.79 13.05 -4.23
CA ALA A 18 21.68 12.53 -5.02
C ALA A 18 21.27 11.10 -4.65
N LEU A 19 22.23 10.20 -4.37
CA LEU A 19 21.94 8.80 -4.01
C LEU A 19 21.45 8.65 -2.56
N ALA A 20 21.97 9.47 -1.64
CA ALA A 20 21.53 9.47 -0.24
C ALA A 20 20.01 9.69 -0.08
N ARG A 21 19.40 10.44 -1.00
CA ARG A 21 17.93 10.65 -1.05
C ARG A 21 17.14 9.36 -1.31
N TYR A 22 17.80 8.30 -1.78
CA TYR A 22 17.19 7.03 -2.16
C TYR A 22 17.60 5.86 -1.26
N ASP A 23 18.37 6.09 -0.19
CA ASP A 23 18.78 5.03 0.75
C ASP A 23 17.58 4.26 1.31
N TYR A 24 16.44 4.94 1.48
CA TYR A 24 15.19 4.34 1.96
C TYR A 24 14.65 3.24 1.03
N LEU A 25 14.97 3.28 -0.27
CA LEU A 25 14.51 2.29 -1.24
C LEU A 25 14.98 0.87 -0.90
N SER A 26 16.15 0.73 -0.26
CA SER A 26 16.69 -0.55 0.18
C SER A 26 15.79 -1.32 1.16
N ARG A 27 14.86 -0.61 1.83
CA ARG A 27 13.95 -1.17 2.84
C ARG A 27 12.55 -1.45 2.29
N LEU A 28 12.29 -1.07 1.05
CA LEU A 28 10.99 -1.27 0.43
C LEU A 28 10.77 -2.74 0.06
N SER A 29 9.57 -3.24 0.31
CA SER A 29 9.10 -4.50 -0.27
C SER A 29 8.85 -4.34 -1.77
N MET A 30 8.72 -5.47 -2.49
CA MET A 30 8.62 -5.49 -3.96
C MET A 30 7.44 -4.67 -4.50
N ASP A 31 6.29 -4.72 -3.84
CA ASP A 31 5.09 -3.96 -4.18
C ASP A 31 5.28 -2.44 -3.99
N ARG A 32 6.09 -2.04 -3.00
CA ARG A 32 6.45 -0.63 -2.78
C ARG A 32 7.51 -0.15 -3.77
N TRP A 33 8.43 -1.02 -4.17
CA TRP A 33 9.34 -0.78 -5.29
C TRP A 33 8.59 -0.58 -6.62
N ALA A 34 7.60 -1.43 -6.90
CA ALA A 34 6.74 -1.29 -8.07
C ALA A 34 6.02 0.06 -8.07
N TRP A 35 5.58 0.54 -6.90
CA TRP A 35 5.01 1.87 -6.76
C TRP A 35 6.01 2.98 -7.04
N GLU A 36 7.23 2.91 -6.51
CA GLU A 36 8.28 3.90 -6.79
C GLU A 36 8.58 3.98 -8.30
N TYR A 37 8.57 2.85 -9.00
CA TYR A 37 8.69 2.86 -10.45
C TYR A 37 7.48 3.54 -11.11
N LEU A 38 6.25 3.13 -10.76
CA LEU A 38 5.02 3.62 -11.35
C LEU A 38 4.80 5.13 -11.13
N ARG A 39 5.01 5.65 -9.91
CA ARG A 39 4.76 7.06 -9.59
C ARG A 39 5.65 8.06 -10.35
N ARG A 40 6.73 7.57 -10.95
CA ARG A 40 7.64 8.33 -11.82
C ARG A 40 7.21 8.32 -13.29
N ASN A 41 6.26 7.47 -13.67
CA ASN A 41 5.77 7.37 -15.04
C ASN A 41 4.97 8.64 -15.41
N PRO A 42 5.36 9.39 -16.47
CA PRO A 42 4.65 10.59 -16.90
C PRO A 42 3.21 10.32 -17.33
N ARG A 43 2.90 9.11 -17.85
CA ARG A 43 1.53 8.73 -18.23
C ARG A 43 0.66 8.55 -16.98
N TYR A 44 1.19 7.89 -15.95
CA TYR A 44 0.49 7.73 -14.67
C TYR A 44 0.15 9.10 -14.05
N ARG A 45 1.11 10.03 -14.05
CA ARG A 45 0.89 11.39 -13.51
C ARG A 45 -0.19 12.18 -14.26
N ARG A 46 -0.26 12.02 -15.58
CA ARG A 46 -1.34 12.61 -16.39
C ARG A 46 -2.68 11.98 -16.05
N ASP A 47 -2.76 10.66 -15.98
CA ASP A 47 -3.98 9.94 -15.60
C ASP A 47 -4.45 10.33 -14.18
N TYR A 48 -3.52 10.49 -13.24
CA TYR A 48 -3.81 10.97 -11.88
C TYR A 48 -4.44 12.37 -11.89
N ALA A 49 -3.87 13.31 -12.65
CA ALA A 49 -4.39 14.67 -12.76
C ALA A 49 -5.81 14.73 -13.35
N LEU A 50 -6.18 13.77 -14.21
CA LEU A 50 -7.53 13.68 -14.80
C LEU A 50 -8.58 13.09 -13.84
N CYS A 51 -8.15 12.42 -12.77
CA CYS A 51 -9.03 11.73 -11.82
C CYS A 51 -9.16 12.42 -10.46
N ALA A 52 -8.72 13.67 -10.32
CA ALA A 52 -8.76 14.40 -9.04
C ALA A 52 -10.18 14.41 -8.43
N GLU A 53 -11.22 14.61 -9.25
CA GLU A 53 -12.64 14.59 -8.82
C GLU A 53 -13.15 13.20 -8.40
N LEU A 54 -12.45 12.13 -8.80
CA LEU A 54 -12.77 10.76 -8.41
C LEU A 54 -12.00 10.31 -7.15
N SER A 55 -11.39 11.24 -6.43
CA SER A 55 -10.69 10.94 -5.18
C SER A 55 -11.61 10.21 -4.18
N PRO A 56 -11.09 9.21 -3.45
CA PRO A 56 -11.89 8.52 -2.45
C PRO A 56 -12.33 9.49 -1.35
N SER A 57 -13.49 9.22 -0.74
CA SER A 57 -13.84 9.89 0.52
C SER A 57 -12.93 9.44 1.63
N GLU A 58 -12.56 10.37 2.51
CA GLU A 58 -11.77 10.10 3.70
C GLU A 58 -12.61 10.31 4.97
N SER A 59 -12.46 9.39 5.93
CA SER A 59 -13.01 9.49 7.29
C SER A 59 -12.11 8.79 8.30
N ILE A 60 -12.41 8.90 9.59
CA ILE A 60 -11.76 8.13 10.66
C ILE A 60 -12.77 7.13 11.23
N ALA A 61 -12.31 5.92 11.55
CA ALA A 61 -13.15 4.90 12.17
C ALA A 61 -13.63 5.34 13.57
N PRO A 62 -14.87 5.05 13.96
CA PRO A 62 -15.38 5.42 15.29
C PRO A 62 -14.64 4.76 16.46
N CYS A 63 -14.14 3.53 16.27
CA CYS A 63 -13.59 2.71 17.36
C CYS A 63 -12.06 2.73 17.49
N ALA A 64 -11.35 3.34 16.54
CA ALA A 64 -9.88 3.38 16.54
C ALA A 64 -9.36 4.50 15.62
N PRO A 65 -8.12 4.98 15.79
CA PRO A 65 -7.50 5.99 14.92
C PRO A 65 -7.08 5.40 13.54
N ILE A 66 -8.02 4.75 12.87
CA ILE A 66 -7.84 4.15 11.55
C ILE A 66 -8.40 5.12 10.52
N ARG A 67 -7.55 5.53 9.58
CA ARG A 67 -8.00 6.33 8.43
C ARG A 67 -8.72 5.41 7.45
N MET A 68 -9.86 5.84 6.94
CA MET A 68 -10.70 5.08 6.03
C MET A 68 -10.81 5.82 4.71
N LEU A 69 -10.50 5.14 3.61
CA LEU A 69 -10.64 5.64 2.25
C LEU A 69 -11.66 4.79 1.50
N LYS A 70 -12.71 5.41 0.97
CA LYS A 70 -13.79 4.71 0.26
C LYS A 70 -13.99 5.28 -1.14
N SER A 71 -14.01 4.41 -2.15
CA SER A 71 -14.36 4.83 -3.50
C SER A 71 -15.84 5.18 -3.57
N ARG A 72 -16.15 6.31 -4.22
CA ARG A 72 -17.53 6.69 -4.53
C ARG A 72 -17.97 6.22 -5.92
N ALA A 73 -17.02 5.89 -6.79
CA ALA A 73 -17.27 5.49 -8.16
C ALA A 73 -16.21 4.48 -8.63
N GLU A 74 -16.44 3.87 -9.80
CA GLU A 74 -15.48 2.96 -10.42
C GLU A 74 -14.16 3.68 -10.78
N GLN A 75 -13.03 3.12 -10.35
CA GLN A 75 -11.69 3.66 -10.56
C GLN A 75 -11.02 3.06 -11.81
N ARG A 76 -11.61 3.26 -13.00
CA ARG A 76 -11.14 2.60 -14.24
C ARG A 76 -9.68 2.87 -14.58
N LEU A 77 -9.21 4.10 -14.38
CA LEU A 77 -7.80 4.44 -14.62
C LEU A 77 -6.86 3.74 -13.63
N ALA A 78 -7.24 3.62 -12.36
CA ALA A 78 -6.48 2.85 -11.38
C ALA A 78 -6.31 1.39 -11.82
N GLY A 79 -7.41 0.77 -12.26
CA GLY A 79 -7.41 -0.61 -12.74
C GLY A 79 -6.47 -0.85 -13.92
N ARG A 80 -6.33 0.11 -14.85
CA ARG A 80 -5.36 0.02 -15.96
C ARG A 80 -3.90 -0.04 -15.49
N TRP A 81 -3.61 0.55 -14.34
CA TRP A 81 -2.30 0.52 -13.70
C TRP A 81 -2.15 -0.64 -12.70
N GLY A 82 -3.17 -1.50 -12.58
CA GLY A 82 -3.19 -2.62 -11.63
C GLY A 82 -3.47 -2.21 -10.20
N LEU A 83 -3.97 -0.99 -9.96
CA LEU A 83 -4.25 -0.43 -8.65
C LEU A 83 -5.75 -0.42 -8.34
N VAL A 84 -6.09 -0.44 -7.05
CA VAL A 84 -7.47 -0.30 -6.57
C VAL A 84 -7.94 1.16 -6.63
N PHE A 85 -7.02 2.10 -6.42
CA PHE A 85 -7.22 3.55 -6.44
C PHE A 85 -6.11 4.25 -7.22
N MET A 86 -6.23 5.56 -7.40
CA MET A 86 -5.14 6.41 -7.90
C MET A 86 -4.43 7.12 -6.72
N PRO A 87 -3.38 6.52 -6.11
CA PRO A 87 -2.58 7.20 -5.10
C PRO A 87 -1.87 8.42 -5.66
N ASP A 88 -1.65 9.40 -4.79
CA ASP A 88 -0.87 10.60 -5.09
C ASP A 88 0.57 10.25 -5.49
N PRO A 89 1.00 10.50 -6.74
CA PRO A 89 2.36 10.21 -7.19
C PRO A 89 3.45 11.04 -6.50
N ALA A 90 3.10 12.10 -5.76
CA ALA A 90 4.02 12.85 -4.93
C ALA A 90 4.52 12.04 -3.72
N LEU A 91 3.75 11.05 -3.26
CA LEU A 91 4.05 10.25 -2.08
C LEU A 91 4.94 9.03 -2.39
N GLY A 92 5.85 8.71 -1.49
CA GLY A 92 6.77 7.58 -1.60
C GLY A 92 6.12 6.24 -1.24
N GLY A 93 6.90 5.17 -1.35
CA GLY A 93 6.46 3.79 -1.06
C GLY A 93 6.01 3.54 0.37
N PHE A 94 6.44 4.37 1.33
CA PHE A 94 5.99 4.25 2.72
C PHE A 94 4.68 5.01 2.99
N GLU A 95 4.49 6.15 2.34
CA GLU A 95 3.37 7.05 2.63
C GLU A 95 2.17 6.81 1.72
N ALA A 96 2.40 6.49 0.44
CA ALA A 96 1.33 6.39 -0.55
C ALA A 96 0.30 5.32 -0.18
N ASP A 97 -0.97 5.60 -0.47
CA ASP A 97 -2.08 4.65 -0.34
C ASP A 97 -2.16 3.70 -1.56
N ALA A 98 -1.00 3.19 -1.99
CA ALA A 98 -0.88 2.26 -3.10
C ALA A 98 -1.34 0.85 -2.71
N VAL A 99 -2.51 0.45 -3.19
CA VAL A 99 -3.02 -0.92 -3.08
C VAL A 99 -3.07 -1.52 -4.47
N TRP A 100 -2.37 -2.64 -4.64
CA TRP A 100 -2.37 -3.40 -5.88
C TRP A 100 -3.58 -4.32 -5.92
N SER A 101 -4.20 -4.40 -7.08
CA SER A 101 -5.26 -5.39 -7.33
C SER A 101 -4.72 -6.82 -7.22
N ASP A 102 -5.61 -7.74 -6.90
CA ASP A 102 -5.34 -9.19 -6.83
C ASP A 102 -4.70 -9.73 -8.13
N ALA A 103 -5.14 -9.22 -9.29
CA ALA A 103 -4.59 -9.59 -10.59
C ALA A 103 -3.14 -9.11 -10.79
N ALA A 104 -2.77 -7.96 -10.21
CA ALA A 104 -1.44 -7.38 -10.35
C ALA A 104 -0.46 -7.88 -9.27
N PHE A 105 -0.97 -8.28 -8.10
CA PHE A 105 -0.17 -8.76 -6.98
C PHE A 105 -0.88 -9.90 -6.23
N PRO A 106 -0.94 -11.11 -6.83
CA PRO A 106 -1.71 -12.23 -6.28
C PRO A 106 -1.12 -12.81 -4.99
N GLY A 107 0.17 -12.59 -4.72
CA GLY A 107 0.85 -13.05 -3.49
C GLY A 107 0.62 -12.17 -2.26
N GLN A 108 -0.46 -11.39 -2.22
CA GLN A 108 -0.79 -10.57 -1.07
C GLN A 108 -1.28 -11.39 0.12
N VAL A 109 -1.07 -10.85 1.32
CA VAL A 109 -1.64 -11.45 2.54
C VAL A 109 -3.15 -11.28 2.48
N GLU A 110 -3.87 -12.38 2.68
CA GLU A 110 -5.32 -12.37 2.81
C GLU A 110 -5.70 -12.74 4.26
N ILE A 111 -6.63 -11.99 4.84
CA ILE A 111 -7.21 -12.31 6.15
C ILE A 111 -8.72 -12.50 6.01
N HIS A 112 -9.24 -13.49 6.73
CA HIS A 112 -10.67 -13.71 6.85
C HIS A 112 -11.20 -12.98 8.08
N CYS A 113 -12.18 -12.11 7.87
CA CYS A 113 -12.82 -11.30 8.88
C CYS A 113 -14.14 -11.93 9.31
N SER A 114 -14.30 -12.13 10.62
CA SER A 114 -15.53 -12.58 11.26
C SER A 114 -15.88 -11.66 12.44
N PRO A 115 -17.15 -11.60 12.86
CA PRO A 115 -17.53 -10.87 14.06
C PRO A 115 -16.85 -11.47 15.28
N ARG A 116 -16.55 -10.64 16.27
CA ARG A 116 -16.10 -11.12 17.58
C ARG A 116 -17.32 -11.46 18.43
N GLY A 117 -17.25 -12.58 19.14
CA GLY A 117 -18.17 -12.87 20.23
C GLY A 117 -17.94 -11.92 21.42
N PRO A 118 -18.92 -11.80 22.34
CA PRO A 118 -18.74 -11.04 23.57
C PRO A 118 -17.53 -11.54 24.37
N GLY A 119 -16.59 -10.64 24.66
CA GLY A 119 -15.36 -10.96 25.42
C GLY A 119 -14.25 -11.63 24.61
N GLU A 120 -14.43 -11.89 23.31
CA GLU A 120 -13.35 -12.39 22.46
C GLU A 120 -12.34 -11.29 22.14
N THR A 121 -11.06 -11.62 22.32
CA THR A 121 -9.94 -10.76 21.93
C THR A 121 -9.50 -11.08 20.50
N CYS A 122 -8.75 -10.16 19.90
CA CYS A 122 -8.14 -10.40 18.59
C CYS A 122 -6.67 -10.03 18.69
N ASP A 123 -5.81 -11.03 18.86
CA ASP A 123 -4.37 -10.83 19.03
C ASP A 123 -3.75 -10.01 17.90
N LEU A 124 -4.21 -10.21 16.65
CA LEU A 124 -3.75 -9.42 15.51
C LEU A 124 -4.08 -7.94 15.69
N TRP A 125 -5.30 -7.64 16.10
CA TRP A 125 -5.74 -6.27 16.36
C TRP A 125 -5.01 -5.66 17.56
N ASP A 126 -5.03 -6.36 18.69
CA ASP A 126 -4.51 -5.88 19.98
C ASP A 126 -3.00 -5.63 19.92
N ARG A 127 -2.25 -6.43 19.15
CA ARG A 127 -0.80 -6.25 18.97
C ARG A 127 -0.44 -5.26 17.86
N THR A 128 -1.26 -5.12 16.82
CA THR A 128 -0.94 -4.29 15.66
C THR A 128 -1.31 -2.83 15.87
N LEU A 129 -2.50 -2.55 16.43
CA LEU A 129 -2.98 -1.19 16.62
C LEU A 129 -2.00 -0.27 17.38
N PRO A 130 -1.34 -0.71 18.46
CA PRO A 130 -0.47 0.20 19.23
C PRO A 130 0.82 0.60 18.48
N ILE A 131 1.22 -0.17 17.47
CA ILE A 131 2.54 -0.05 16.83
C ILE A 131 2.49 0.30 15.34
N ALA A 132 1.29 0.35 14.75
CA ALA A 132 1.12 0.55 13.32
C ALA A 132 0.05 1.59 13.01
N LYS A 133 0.31 2.40 11.99
CA LYS A 133 -0.69 3.26 11.36
C LYS A 133 -1.44 2.43 10.33
N ILE A 134 -2.76 2.34 10.48
CA ILE A 134 -3.62 1.57 9.58
C ILE A 134 -4.42 2.53 8.70
N THR A 135 -4.47 2.22 7.40
CA THR A 135 -5.45 2.80 6.48
C THR A 135 -6.33 1.68 5.95
N HIS A 136 -7.63 1.78 6.21
CA HIS A 136 -8.63 0.93 5.60
C HIS A 136 -9.08 1.52 4.27
N ILE A 137 -9.25 0.65 3.28
CA ILE A 137 -9.46 1.01 1.89
C ILE A 137 -10.59 0.13 1.36
N SER A 138 -11.70 0.73 0.94
CA SER A 138 -12.83 0.03 0.31
C SER A 138 -13.05 0.54 -1.11
N ASP A 139 -12.95 -0.36 -2.09
CA ASP A 139 -13.27 -0.01 -3.47
C ASP A 139 -14.78 0.15 -3.72
N TYR A 140 -15.14 0.52 -4.95
CA TYR A 140 -16.55 0.75 -5.31
C TYR A 140 -17.40 -0.53 -5.35
N LEU A 141 -16.77 -1.71 -5.40
CA LEU A 141 -17.44 -3.02 -5.33
C LEU A 141 -17.54 -3.53 -3.89
N GLY A 142 -17.03 -2.78 -2.91
CA GLY A 142 -17.02 -3.17 -1.51
C GLY A 142 -15.90 -4.15 -1.14
N ARG A 143 -14.88 -4.34 -2.01
CA ARG A 143 -13.68 -5.11 -1.65
C ARG A 143 -12.83 -4.28 -0.70
N GLU A 144 -12.38 -4.90 0.37
CA GLU A 144 -11.70 -4.23 1.47
C GLU A 144 -10.23 -4.62 1.57
N TYR A 145 -9.41 -3.62 1.88
CA TYR A 145 -7.97 -3.75 2.03
C TYR A 145 -7.51 -2.94 3.24
N LEU A 146 -6.45 -3.40 3.89
CA LEU A 146 -5.72 -2.65 4.91
C LEU A 146 -4.30 -2.36 4.41
N LEU A 147 -3.87 -1.12 4.55
CA LEU A 147 -2.46 -0.74 4.52
C LEU A 147 -1.97 -0.54 5.94
N VAL A 148 -1.13 -1.45 6.41
CA VAL A 148 -0.52 -1.43 7.74
C VAL A 148 0.90 -0.90 7.61
N ARG A 149 1.18 0.24 8.26
CA ARG A 149 2.47 0.92 8.20
C ARG A 149 3.10 0.95 9.58
N GLY A 150 4.33 0.46 9.68
CA GLY A 150 5.06 0.46 10.95
C GLY A 150 6.47 -0.10 10.80
N LYS A 151 7.39 0.35 11.66
CA LYS A 151 8.78 -0.15 11.72
C LYS A 151 9.53 -0.12 10.37
N GLY A 152 9.22 0.86 9.51
CA GLY A 152 9.83 0.98 8.19
C GLY A 152 9.34 -0.04 7.16
N CYS A 153 8.15 -0.62 7.36
CA CYS A 153 7.49 -1.53 6.44
C CYS A 153 6.07 -1.07 6.14
N VAL A 154 5.57 -1.43 4.95
CA VAL A 154 4.15 -1.34 4.59
C VAL A 154 3.70 -2.70 4.13
N VAL A 155 2.60 -3.18 4.70
CA VAL A 155 1.95 -4.42 4.29
C VAL A 155 0.56 -4.09 3.76
N GLN A 156 0.25 -4.55 2.56
CA GLN A 156 -1.12 -4.59 2.07
C GLN A 156 -1.75 -5.94 2.45
N VAL A 157 -2.97 -5.86 2.97
CA VAL A 157 -3.74 -7.03 3.36
C VAL A 157 -5.10 -6.93 2.68
N LYS A 158 -5.51 -8.00 2.01
CA LYS A 158 -6.86 -8.14 1.48
C LYS A 158 -7.76 -8.76 2.56
N CYS A 159 -8.92 -8.16 2.76
CA CYS A 159 -9.90 -8.63 3.74
C CYS A 159 -11.04 -9.35 3.02
N THR A 160 -11.36 -10.56 3.48
CA THR A 160 -12.48 -11.38 2.97
C THR A 160 -13.37 -11.82 4.14
N GLY A 161 -14.53 -12.43 3.85
CA GLY A 161 -15.52 -12.77 4.89
C GLY A 161 -16.53 -11.64 5.07
N LEU A 162 -16.80 -11.26 6.32
CA LEU A 162 -17.72 -10.15 6.61
C LEU A 162 -17.01 -8.80 6.52
N PRO A 163 -17.74 -7.73 6.11
CA PRO A 163 -17.17 -6.39 6.04
C PRO A 163 -16.61 -5.94 7.40
N LEU A 164 -15.44 -5.32 7.38
CA LEU A 164 -14.86 -4.66 8.57
C LEU A 164 -15.68 -3.45 9.00
N ILE A 165 -16.42 -2.84 8.07
CA ILE A 165 -17.38 -1.77 8.35
C ILE A 165 -18.77 -2.40 8.50
N GLY A 166 -19.20 -2.62 9.73
CA GLY A 166 -20.57 -3.02 10.07
C GLY A 166 -21.54 -1.84 10.22
N LEU A 167 -22.84 -2.15 10.30
CA LEU A 167 -23.91 -1.19 10.62
C LEU A 167 -23.93 -0.80 12.12
N GLU A 168 -23.35 -1.65 12.97
CA GLU A 168 -23.23 -1.40 14.40
C GLU A 168 -21.85 -0.81 14.72
N PRO A 169 -21.76 0.17 15.63
CA PRO A 169 -20.48 0.67 16.09
C PRO A 169 -19.71 -0.47 16.78
N CYS A 170 -18.42 -0.57 16.48
CA CYS A 170 -17.49 -1.15 17.43
C CYS A 170 -17.53 -0.33 18.75
#